data_AF-A0A1N7QQS9-F1
#
_entry.id   AF-A0A1N7QQS9-F1
#
_cell.length_a   1.000
_cell.length_b   1.000
_cell.length_c   1.000
_cell.angle_alpha   90.00
_cell.angle_beta   90.00
_cell.angle_gamma   90.00
#
_symmetry.space_group_name_H-M   'P 1'
#
loop_
_entity.id
_entity.type
_entity.pdbx_description
1 polymer ?
#
loop_
_entity_poly.entity_id
_entity_poly.type
_entity_poly.pdbx_seq_one_letter_code
_entity_poly.pdbx_strand_id
1 'polypeptide(L)'
;MRKIFKILIVLVCVIAGLFLWFDQSRSFFKATNGEYITMWKRYGGTCYLIPGKYYGITKPNNDYVETENKNEYVDFLWFNNKSNYLLYSGNVTDKIYNTDNANFRIINYLNDKQKNDSLFTEKKGHYSHYKKGVARLSINILEGYASDGTGKAQR
;
A
#
# COMPACT_ATOMS: atom_id res chain seq x y z
N MET A 1 -16.81 -42.97 18.27
CA MET A 1 -16.39 -42.50 16.92
C MET A 1 -17.09 -41.22 16.46
N ARG A 2 -18.43 -41.13 16.38
CA ARG A 2 -19.13 -39.90 15.92
C ARG A 2 -18.80 -38.61 16.72
N LYS A 3 -18.63 -38.71 18.05
CA LYS A 3 -18.26 -37.55 18.90
C LYS A 3 -16.83 -37.07 18.64
N ILE A 4 -15.87 -37.99 18.50
CA ILE A 4 -14.47 -37.68 18.20
C ILE A 4 -14.34 -37.03 16.82
N PHE A 5 -15.06 -37.54 15.82
CA PHE A 5 -15.08 -36.95 14.48
C PHE A 5 -15.64 -35.51 14.46
N LYS A 6 -16.72 -35.25 15.22
CA LYS A 6 -17.25 -33.89 15.39
C LYS A 6 -16.24 -32.94 16.05
N ILE A 7 -15.54 -33.41 17.08
CA ILE A 7 -14.49 -32.63 17.76
C ILE A 7 -13.35 -32.31 16.79
N LEU A 8 -12.94 -33.28 15.95
CA LEU A 8 -11.87 -33.09 14.97
C LEU A 8 -12.26 -32.06 13.90
N ILE A 9 -13.51 -32.09 13.41
CA ILE A 9 -14.02 -31.07 12.48
C ILE A 9 -13.96 -29.68 13.13
N VAL A 10 -14.45 -29.55 14.37
CA VAL A 10 -14.43 -28.27 15.09
C VAL A 10 -13.00 -27.77 15.26
N LEU A 11 -12.06 -28.65 15.61
CA LEU A 11 -10.64 -28.30 15.74
C LEU A 11 -10.05 -27.78 14.42
N VAL A 12 -10.33 -28.46 13.30
CA VAL A 12 -9.89 -28.01 11.96
C VAL A 12 -10.49 -26.65 11.61
N CYS A 13 -11.77 -26.43 11.90
CA CYS A 13 -12.41 -25.13 11.67
C CYS A 13 -11.80 -24.02 12.54
N VAL A 14 -11.48 -24.29 13.80
CA VAL A 14 -10.82 -23.32 14.70
C VAL A 14 -9.42 -22.98 14.18
N ILE A 15 -8.64 -23.98 13.80
CA ILE A 15 -7.30 -23.78 13.24
C ILE A 15 -7.39 -22.97 11.94
N ALA A 16 -8.28 -23.33 11.03
CA ALA A 16 -8.50 -22.59 9.79
C ALA A 16 -8.92 -21.13 10.06
N GLY A 17 -9.80 -20.90 11.05
CA GLY A 17 -10.21 -19.57 11.46
C GLY A 17 -9.06 -18.72 12.00
N LEU A 18 -8.17 -19.30 12.81
CA LEU A 18 -6.98 -18.62 13.34
C LEU A 18 -5.98 -18.29 12.22
N PHE A 19 -5.76 -19.20 11.27
CA PHE A 19 -4.92 -18.94 10.10
C PHE A 19 -5.47 -17.80 9.25
N LEU A 20 -6.78 -17.81 8.99
CA LEU A 20 -7.44 -16.71 8.28
C LEU A 20 -7.30 -15.40 9.06
N TRP A 21 -7.49 -15.39 10.38
CA TRP A 21 -7.32 -14.18 11.17
C TRP A 21 -5.92 -13.59 11.06
N PHE A 22 -4.88 -14.42 11.15
CA PHE A 22 -3.49 -13.99 11.09
C PHE A 22 -3.11 -13.43 9.70
N ASP A 23 -3.55 -14.07 8.63
CA ASP A 23 -3.27 -13.65 7.25
C ASP A 23 -4.03 -12.37 6.83
N GLN A 24 -4.99 -11.92 7.63
CA GLN A 24 -5.82 -10.75 7.37
C GLN A 24 -5.29 -9.47 8.05
N SER A 25 -4.06 -9.48 8.57
CA SER A 25 -3.42 -8.32 9.20
C SER A 25 -3.27 -7.15 8.22
N ARG A 26 -4.00 -6.06 8.47
CA ARG A 26 -4.03 -4.85 7.64
C ARG A 26 -3.81 -3.61 8.48
N SER A 27 -3.04 -2.67 7.93
CA SER A 27 -2.90 -1.32 8.45
C SER A 27 -3.48 -0.32 7.45
N PHE A 28 -4.12 0.73 7.96
CA PHE A 28 -4.69 1.81 7.15
C PHE A 28 -3.97 3.10 7.45
N PHE A 29 -3.32 3.67 6.45
CA PHE A 29 -2.54 4.89 6.60
C PHE A 29 -3.19 6.03 5.82
N LYS A 30 -3.28 7.20 6.45
CA LYS A 30 -3.97 8.37 5.89
C LYS A 30 -2.94 9.41 5.42
N ALA A 31 -3.09 9.89 4.19
CA ALA A 31 -2.34 11.01 3.67
C ALA A 31 -2.97 12.36 4.08
N THR A 32 -2.21 13.45 3.95
CA THR A 32 -2.66 14.80 4.34
C THR A 32 -3.86 15.32 3.54
N ASN A 33 -4.08 14.82 2.31
CA ASN A 33 -5.25 15.12 1.50
C ASN A 33 -6.50 14.31 1.85
N GLY A 34 -6.42 13.41 2.84
CA GLY A 34 -7.53 12.56 3.27
C GLY A 34 -7.60 11.19 2.59
N GLU A 35 -6.76 10.94 1.59
CA GLU A 35 -6.65 9.65 0.92
C GLU A 35 -6.03 8.59 1.83
N TYR A 36 -6.31 7.32 1.54
CA TYR A 36 -5.81 6.19 2.32
C TYR A 36 -4.97 5.25 1.47
N ILE A 37 -4.01 4.57 2.11
CA ILE A 37 -3.39 3.35 1.60
C ILE A 37 -3.61 2.26 2.63
N THR A 38 -4.12 1.11 2.17
CA THR A 38 -4.13 -0.13 2.95
C THR A 38 -2.85 -0.88 2.70
N MET A 39 -2.12 -1.19 3.75
CA MET A 39 -1.02 -2.14 3.72
C MET A 39 -1.53 -3.48 4.24
N TRP A 40 -1.48 -4.51 3.40
CA TRP A 40 -1.90 -5.85 3.74
C TRP A 40 -0.74 -6.82 3.61
N LYS A 41 -0.18 -7.21 4.77
CA LYS A 41 0.88 -8.22 4.84
C LYS A 41 0.26 -9.60 4.82
N ARG A 42 0.75 -10.45 3.93
CA ARG A 42 0.35 -11.85 3.82
C ARG A 42 1.38 -12.77 4.44
N TYR A 43 0.91 -13.96 4.82
CA TYR A 43 1.82 -15.05 5.11
C TYR A 43 2.68 -15.38 3.87
N GLY A 44 3.98 -15.66 4.08
CA GLY A 44 4.92 -15.93 3.00
C GLY A 44 5.71 -14.73 2.50
N GLY A 45 5.55 -13.55 3.12
CA GLY A 45 6.41 -12.38 2.87
C GLY A 45 5.92 -11.44 1.78
N THR A 46 4.77 -11.71 1.15
CA THR A 46 4.13 -10.78 0.21
C THR A 46 3.38 -9.68 0.96
N CYS A 47 3.45 -8.45 0.45
CA CYS A 47 2.69 -7.31 0.93
C CYS A 47 1.93 -6.67 -0.24
N TYR A 48 0.65 -6.37 -0.02
CA TYR A 48 -0.17 -5.61 -0.96
C TYR A 48 -0.37 -4.19 -0.43
N LEU A 49 -0.11 -3.20 -1.26
CA LEU A 49 -0.38 -1.79 -0.99
C LEU A 49 -1.53 -1.36 -1.90
N ILE A 50 -2.66 -1.01 -1.30
CA ILE A 50 -3.93 -0.84 -1.98
C ILE A 50 -4.44 0.58 -1.72
N PRO A 51 -4.70 1.39 -2.75
CA PRO A 51 -5.34 2.70 -2.58
C PRO A 51 -6.73 2.57 -1.96
N GLY A 52 -7.02 3.45 -1.00
CA GLY A 52 -8.23 3.43 -0.20
C GLY A 52 -8.16 2.48 1.00
N LYS A 53 -9.30 2.33 1.68
CA LYS A 53 -9.49 1.37 2.77
C LYS A 53 -10.04 0.06 2.19
N TYR A 54 -9.21 -0.97 2.18
CA TYR A 54 -9.54 -2.28 1.61
C TYR A 54 -9.87 -3.29 2.72
N TYR A 55 -11.11 -3.76 2.72
CA TYR A 55 -11.63 -4.74 3.68
C TYR A 55 -11.97 -6.10 3.04
N GLY A 56 -11.65 -6.29 1.76
CA GLY A 56 -11.95 -7.51 1.03
C GLY A 56 -11.13 -8.70 1.54
N ILE A 57 -11.73 -9.89 1.56
CA ILE A 57 -11.13 -11.10 2.14
C ILE A 57 -10.03 -11.69 1.23
N THR A 58 -10.18 -11.54 -0.08
CA THR A 58 -9.24 -12.02 -1.11
C THR A 58 -8.33 -10.89 -1.57
N LYS A 59 -7.22 -11.22 -2.26
CA LYS A 59 -6.40 -10.18 -2.89
C LYS A 59 -7.25 -9.31 -3.83
N PRO A 60 -6.96 -8.01 -3.97
CA PRO A 60 -7.57 -7.19 -5.01
C PRO A 60 -7.21 -7.76 -6.39
N ASN A 61 -8.12 -7.61 -7.36
CA ASN A 61 -7.87 -8.05 -8.73
C ASN A 61 -6.94 -7.07 -9.46
N ASN A 62 -7.15 -5.77 -9.23
CA ASN A 62 -6.45 -4.66 -9.88
C ASN A 62 -6.23 -3.50 -8.90
N ASP A 63 -5.51 -2.49 -9.37
CA ASP A 63 -5.26 -1.22 -8.69
C ASP A 63 -4.57 -1.39 -7.34
N TYR A 64 -3.46 -2.15 -7.35
CA TYR A 64 -2.63 -2.38 -6.17
C TYR A 64 -1.17 -2.53 -6.56
N VAL A 65 -0.29 -2.38 -5.57
CA VAL A 65 1.13 -2.71 -5.68
C VAL A 65 1.41 -3.97 -4.87
N GLU A 66 2.11 -4.92 -5.47
CA GLU A 66 2.65 -6.11 -4.81
C GLU A 66 4.14 -5.91 -4.57
N THR A 67 4.56 -6.09 -3.33
CA THR A 67 5.93 -5.95 -2.86
C THR A 67 6.25 -7.03 -1.82
N GLU A 68 7.48 -7.04 -1.33
CA GLU A 68 7.94 -7.95 -0.28
C GLU A 68 7.96 -7.26 1.09
N ASN A 69 7.80 -8.03 2.16
CA ASN A 69 7.85 -7.54 3.53
C ASN A 69 9.30 -7.27 3.98
N LYS A 70 9.93 -6.26 3.38
CA LYS A 70 11.32 -5.86 3.61
C LYS A 70 11.40 -4.51 4.33
N ASN A 71 12.55 -4.24 4.95
CA ASN A 71 12.82 -2.96 5.63
C ASN A 71 13.09 -1.86 4.60
N GLU A 72 12.05 -1.48 3.88
CA GLU A 72 12.10 -0.51 2.79
C GLU A 72 10.98 0.51 2.98
N TYR A 73 11.29 1.75 2.62
CA TYR A 73 10.31 2.82 2.52
C TYR A 73 9.80 2.89 1.10
N VAL A 74 8.48 3.01 0.99
CA VAL A 74 7.81 3.29 -0.28
C VAL A 74 6.99 4.56 -0.13
N ASP A 75 6.99 5.39 -1.17
CA ASP A 75 6.28 6.65 -1.17
C ASP A 75 5.10 6.62 -2.14
N PHE A 76 3.96 7.09 -1.64
CA PHE A 76 2.77 7.40 -2.42
C PHE A 76 2.62 8.91 -2.52
N LEU A 77 2.44 9.42 -3.73
CA LEU A 77 2.28 10.85 -4.00
C LEU A 77 0.97 11.12 -4.75
N TRP A 78 0.19 12.07 -4.23
CA TRP A 78 -1.01 12.59 -4.86
C TRP A 78 -0.81 14.04 -5.22
N PHE A 79 -1.28 14.44 -6.40
CA PHE A 79 -1.31 15.84 -6.80
C PHE A 79 -2.72 16.39 -6.55
N ASN A 80 -2.85 17.43 -5.72
CA ASN A 80 -4.15 18.09 -5.53
C ASN A 80 -4.71 18.52 -6.90
N ASN A 81 -5.96 18.11 -7.18
CA ASN A 81 -6.71 18.29 -8.43
C ASN A 81 -6.42 17.31 -9.59
N LYS A 82 -5.63 16.24 -9.38
CA LYS A 82 -5.53 15.11 -10.32
C LYS A 82 -5.74 13.78 -9.58
N SER A 83 -6.97 13.51 -9.14
CA SER A 83 -7.31 12.29 -8.37
C SER A 83 -7.19 10.98 -9.16
N ASN A 84 -6.96 11.05 -10.47
CA ASN A 84 -6.93 9.92 -11.38
C ASN A 84 -5.55 9.23 -11.45
N TYR A 85 -4.52 9.81 -10.84
CA TYR A 85 -3.18 9.25 -10.83
C TYR A 85 -2.61 9.21 -9.43
N LEU A 86 -2.05 8.07 -9.08
CA LEU A 86 -1.26 7.88 -7.87
C LEU A 86 0.17 7.52 -8.27
N LEU A 87 1.16 8.30 -7.86
CA LEU A 87 2.54 7.90 -8.06
C LEU A 87 3.00 7.00 -6.93
N TYR A 88 3.64 5.91 -7.32
CA TYR A 88 4.31 4.97 -6.43
C TYR A 88 5.82 5.06 -6.66
N SER A 89 6.58 5.38 -5.62
CA SER A 89 8.04 5.33 -5.62
C SER A 89 8.49 4.26 -4.64
N GLY A 90 8.84 3.10 -5.16
CA GLY A 90 9.34 1.95 -4.41
C GLY A 90 10.45 1.24 -5.15
N ASN A 91 10.57 -0.07 -4.93
CA ASN A 91 11.61 -0.90 -5.52
C ASN A 91 11.31 -1.24 -6.99
N VAL A 92 12.36 -1.49 -7.76
CA VAL A 92 12.26 -1.93 -9.17
C VAL A 92 11.63 -3.33 -9.30
N THR A 93 11.68 -4.14 -8.24
CA THR A 93 11.09 -5.49 -8.21
C THR A 93 9.59 -5.49 -7.91
N ASP A 94 9.04 -4.36 -7.48
CA ASP A 94 7.62 -4.25 -7.12
C ASP A 94 6.75 -4.30 -8.38
N LYS A 95 5.61 -4.99 -8.26
CA LYS A 95 4.67 -5.16 -9.37
C LYS A 95 3.47 -4.26 -9.15
N ILE A 96 3.18 -3.42 -10.14
CA ILE A 96 2.00 -2.57 -10.12
C ILE A 96 0.94 -3.21 -11.03
N TYR A 97 -0.22 -3.50 -10.45
CA TYR A 97 -1.37 -4.01 -11.17
C TYR A 97 -2.38 -2.88 -11.31
N ASN A 98 -2.71 -2.52 -12.54
CA ASN A 98 -3.72 -1.51 -12.86
C ASN A 98 -4.86 -2.15 -13.64
N THR A 99 -6.05 -1.60 -13.51
CA THR A 99 -7.16 -1.91 -14.41
C THR A 99 -6.92 -1.27 -15.79
N ASP A 100 -7.07 -2.04 -16.88
CA ASP A 100 -6.81 -1.56 -18.25
C ASP A 100 -7.65 -0.34 -18.65
N ASN A 101 -8.92 -0.31 -18.23
CA ASN A 101 -9.91 0.73 -18.59
C ASN A 101 -10.28 1.66 -17.42
N ALA A 102 -9.40 1.86 -16.44
CA ALA A 102 -9.74 2.68 -15.28
C ALA A 102 -9.48 4.18 -15.46
N ASN A 103 -10.36 4.96 -14.84
CA ASN A 103 -10.18 6.39 -14.57
C ASN A 103 -9.10 6.66 -13.51
N PHE A 104 -8.56 5.61 -12.89
CA PHE A 104 -7.52 5.68 -11.87
C PHE A 104 -6.33 4.80 -12.29
N ARG A 105 -5.10 5.30 -12.12
CA ARG A 105 -3.89 4.53 -12.38
C ARG A 105 -2.80 4.80 -11.34
N ILE A 106 -2.18 3.73 -10.88
CA ILE A 106 -0.93 3.74 -10.14
C ILE A 106 0.22 3.75 -11.14
N ILE A 107 1.12 4.73 -11.06
CA ILE A 107 2.25 4.88 -11.97
C ILE A 107 3.53 4.77 -11.16
N ASN A 108 4.47 3.93 -11.62
CA ASN A 108 5.81 3.90 -11.03
C ASN A 108 6.51 5.24 -11.32
N TYR A 109 6.91 5.92 -10.26
CA TYR A 109 7.60 7.21 -10.30
C TYR A 109 8.87 7.16 -11.16
N LEU A 110 9.58 6.03 -11.16
CA LEU A 110 10.85 5.87 -11.88
C LEU A 110 10.68 5.68 -13.39
N ASN A 111 9.50 5.26 -13.87
CA ASN A 111 9.28 4.99 -15.30
C ASN A 111 9.45 6.23 -16.18
N ASP A 112 9.09 7.40 -15.65
CA ASP A 112 9.31 8.70 -16.31
C ASP A 112 9.73 9.73 -15.27
N LYS A 113 10.92 9.49 -14.68
CA LYS A 113 11.43 10.29 -13.57
C LYS A 113 11.50 11.78 -13.93
N GLN A 114 11.91 12.14 -15.14
CA GLN A 114 12.05 13.54 -15.54
C GLN A 114 10.69 14.26 -15.55
N LYS A 115 9.66 13.65 -16.14
CA LYS A 115 8.29 14.20 -16.12
C LYS A 115 7.73 14.23 -14.71
N ASN A 116 7.94 13.18 -13.93
CA ASN A 116 7.42 13.10 -12.56
C ASN A 116 8.12 14.12 -11.63
N ASP A 117 9.43 14.33 -11.78
CA ASP A 117 10.13 15.43 -11.11
C ASP A 117 9.50 16.78 -11.50
N SER A 118 9.33 17.03 -12.80
CA SER A 118 8.70 18.26 -13.29
C SER A 118 7.29 18.49 -12.72
N LEU A 119 6.54 17.43 -12.42
CA LEU A 119 5.19 17.53 -11.86
C LEU A 119 5.16 17.68 -10.34
N PHE A 120 6.01 16.96 -9.61
CA PHE A 120 5.88 16.76 -8.16
C PHE A 120 6.97 17.43 -7.33
N THR A 121 8.11 17.75 -7.92
CA THR A 121 9.25 18.35 -7.22
C THR A 121 9.61 19.73 -7.78
N GLU A 122 10.15 20.59 -6.92
CA GLU A 122 10.73 21.88 -7.26
C GLU A 122 12.11 21.98 -6.62
N LYS A 123 13.06 22.57 -7.35
CA LYS A 123 14.39 22.83 -6.81
C LYS A 123 14.34 24.12 -5.98
N LYS A 124 14.77 24.03 -4.72
CA LYS A 124 15.08 25.20 -3.88
C LYS A 124 16.54 25.12 -3.47
N GLY A 125 17.37 25.92 -4.13
CA GLY A 125 18.83 25.85 -3.97
C GLY A 125 19.37 24.47 -4.40
N HIS A 126 20.10 23.81 -3.51
CA HIS A 126 20.69 22.49 -3.75
C HIS A 126 19.75 21.30 -3.46
N TYR A 127 18.55 21.58 -2.93
CA TYR A 127 17.62 20.54 -2.51
C TYR A 127 16.39 20.47 -3.40
N SER A 128 15.90 19.25 -3.62
CA SER A 128 14.61 18.99 -4.25
C SER A 128 13.54 18.92 -3.17
N HIS A 129 12.49 19.72 -3.32
CA HIS A 129 11.34 19.73 -2.42
C HIS A 129 10.09 19.31 -3.17
N TYR A 130 9.14 18.67 -2.50
CA TYR A 130 7.83 18.48 -3.11
C TYR A 130 7.13 19.82 -3.28
N LYS A 131 6.48 20.00 -4.44
CA LYS A 131 5.70 21.21 -4.73
C LYS A 131 4.56 21.36 -3.73
N LYS A 132 4.17 22.62 -3.49
CA LYS A 132 2.98 22.93 -2.68
C LYS A 132 1.75 22.24 -3.28
N GLY A 133 0.99 21.53 -2.43
CA GLY A 133 -0.22 20.79 -2.85
C GLY A 133 0.02 19.35 -3.28
N VAL A 134 1.26 18.85 -3.19
CA VAL A 134 1.52 17.40 -3.24
C VAL A 134 1.27 16.82 -1.86
N ALA A 135 0.34 15.88 -1.76
CA ALA A 135 0.21 15.04 -0.58
C ALA A 135 1.14 13.83 -0.73
N ARG A 136 1.83 13.47 0.36
CA ARG A 136 2.74 12.34 0.41
C ARG A 136 2.34 11.39 1.54
N LEU A 137 2.58 10.12 1.32
CA LEU A 137 2.54 9.11 2.36
C LEU A 137 3.73 8.16 2.16
N SER A 138 4.65 8.15 3.13
CA SER A 138 5.81 7.27 3.16
C SER A 138 5.51 6.11 4.10
N ILE A 139 5.61 4.87 3.63
CA ILE A 139 5.27 3.67 4.40
C ILE A 139 6.54 2.83 4.56
N ASN A 140 6.91 2.51 5.81
CA ASN A 140 7.88 1.46 6.09
C ASN A 140 7.14 0.12 6.10
N ILE A 141 7.43 -0.73 5.13
CA ILE A 141 6.69 -1.97 4.96
C ILE A 141 6.97 -2.91 6.14
N LEU A 142 8.23 -3.22 6.47
CA LEU A 142 8.57 -4.18 7.52
C LEU A 142 7.95 -3.83 8.88
N GLU A 143 8.13 -2.59 9.32
CA GLU A 143 7.67 -2.13 10.63
C GLU A 143 6.17 -1.82 10.65
N GLY A 144 5.58 -1.60 9.47
CA GLY A 144 4.14 -1.35 9.33
C GLY A 144 3.71 -0.03 9.93
N TYR A 145 4.44 1.04 9.65
CA TYR A 145 4.04 2.41 9.97
C TYR A 145 4.20 3.33 8.78
N ALA A 146 3.55 4.48 8.82
CA ALA A 146 3.63 5.49 7.79
C ALA A 146 3.88 6.89 8.35
N SER A 147 4.40 7.78 7.52
CA SER A 147 4.54 9.21 7.78
C SER A 147 4.00 10.00 6.59
N ASP A 148 3.20 11.02 6.85
CA ASP A 148 2.55 11.86 5.83
C ASP A 148 3.38 13.12 5.48
N GLY A 149 4.62 13.18 5.99
CA GLY A 149 5.50 14.34 5.83
C GLY A 149 5.30 15.45 6.85
N THR A 150 4.31 15.37 7.75
CA THR A 150 4.15 16.34 8.86
C THR A 150 4.93 15.96 10.12
N GLY A 151 5.72 14.88 10.06
CA GLY A 151 6.55 14.40 11.16
C GLY A 151 5.84 13.50 12.18
N LYS A 152 4.56 13.15 11.98
CA LYS A 152 3.82 12.21 12.83
C LYS A 152 3.79 10.82 12.19
N ALA A 153 4.24 9.81 12.93
CA ALA A 153 4.11 8.42 12.52
C ALA A 153 2.71 7.88 12.83
N GLN A 154 2.17 7.08 11.91
CA GLN A 154 0.90 6.36 12.00
C GLN A 154 1.21 4.87 12.07
N ARG A 155 0.63 4.13 13.02
CA ARG A 155 0.75 2.68 13.19
C ARG A 155 -0.60 2.01 13.06
#